data_AF-S2KF66-F1
#
_entry.id   AF-S2KF66-F1
#
_cell.length_a   1.000
_cell.length_b   1.000
_cell.length_c   1.000
_cell.angle_alpha   90.00
_cell.angle_beta   90.00
_cell.angle_gamma   90.00
#
_symmetry.space_group_name_H-M   'P 1'
#
loop_
_entity.id
_entity.type
_entity.pdbx_description
1 polymer ?
#
loop_
_entity_poly.entity_id
_entity_poly.type
_entity_poly.pdbx_seq_one_letter_code
_entity_poly.pdbx_strand_id
1 'polypeptide(L)'
;MENQSNAKTPTDFLSTVLGQTVKVRLNSGIDYKGTLACLDGYMNIALENTEEYVEGRLKNTYGDTFIRGNNGKFNVNVANNLN
;
A
#
# COMPACT_ATOMS: atom_id res chain seq x y z
N MET A 1 11.44 -32.12 15.41
CA MET A 1 11.75 -30.69 15.28
C MET A 1 10.77 -30.12 14.27
N GLU A 2 9.88 -29.26 14.73
CA GLU A 2 8.70 -28.78 13.99
C GLU A 2 9.12 -28.06 12.70
N ASN A 3 8.60 -28.53 11.56
CA ASN A 3 8.54 -27.72 10.34
C ASN A 3 7.45 -26.67 10.54
N GLN A 4 7.77 -25.59 11.27
CA GLN A 4 6.92 -24.41 11.31
C GLN A 4 7.02 -23.74 9.94
N SER A 5 6.02 -24.02 9.10
CA SER A 5 5.67 -23.14 7.99
C SER A 5 5.41 -21.77 8.59
N ASN A 6 6.40 -20.89 8.50
CA ASN A 6 6.31 -19.51 8.95
C ASN A 6 5.32 -18.80 8.03
N ALA A 7 4.03 -19.01 8.27
CA ALA A 7 2.95 -18.30 7.63
C ALA A 7 3.12 -16.84 8.05
N LYS A 8 3.86 -16.07 7.23
CA LYS A 8 4.01 -14.62 7.40
C LYS A 8 2.62 -14.07 7.58
N THR A 9 2.30 -13.67 8.80
CA THR A 9 0.97 -13.12 9.05
C THR A 9 0.83 -11.87 8.19
N PRO A 10 -0.39 -11.48 7.79
CA PRO A 10 -0.59 -10.23 7.07
C PRO A 10 0.16 -9.09 7.77
N THR A 11 0.05 -9.01 9.10
CA THR A 11 0.74 -8.06 9.98
C THR A 11 2.27 -8.04 9.83
N ASP A 12 2.92 -9.19 9.68
CA ASP A 12 4.37 -9.26 9.46
C ASP A 12 4.74 -8.67 8.10
N PHE A 13 3.94 -8.96 7.06
CA PHE A 13 4.12 -8.35 5.75
C PHE A 13 3.88 -6.83 5.80
N LEU A 14 2.88 -6.38 6.56
CA LEU A 14 2.59 -4.95 6.74
C LEU A 14 3.77 -4.19 7.34
N SER A 15 4.44 -4.80 8.32
CA SER A 15 5.62 -4.20 8.96
C SER A 15 6.78 -4.03 7.98
N THR A 16 6.92 -4.92 6.99
CA THR A 16 8.00 -4.83 5.98
C THR A 16 7.76 -3.77 4.90
N VAL A 17 6.52 -3.31 4.74
CA VAL A 17 6.15 -2.35 3.68
C VAL A 17 6.07 -0.91 4.19
N LEU A 18 6.17 -0.70 5.51
CA LEU A 18 6.28 0.65 6.09
C LEU A 18 7.51 1.38 5.54
N GLY A 19 7.34 2.65 5.16
CA GLY A 19 8.36 3.47 4.53
C GLY A 19 8.67 3.12 3.07
N GLN A 20 8.05 2.09 2.50
CA GLN A 20 8.21 1.76 1.08
C GLN A 20 7.19 2.53 0.23
N THR A 21 7.56 2.82 -1.02
CA THR A 21 6.60 3.30 -2.00
C THR A 21 5.66 2.17 -2.40
N VAL A 22 4.38 2.36 -2.18
CA VAL A 22 3.33 1.40 -2.48
C VAL A 22 2.33 1.98 -3.48
N LYS A 23 1.66 1.08 -4.20
CA LYS A 23 0.54 1.42 -5.08
C LYS A 23 -0.75 0.83 -4.50
N VAL A 24 -1.78 1.64 -4.34
CA VAL A 24 -3.10 1.26 -3.80
C VAL A 24 -4.15 1.53 -4.86
N ARG A 25 -4.89 0.49 -5.27
CA ARG A 25 -5.96 0.61 -6.24
C ARG A 25 -7.32 0.59 -5.56
N LEU A 26 -8.09 1.65 -5.75
CA LEU A 26 -9.47 1.70 -5.27
C LEU A 26 -10.41 0.89 -6.19
N ASN A 27 -11.56 0.52 -5.66
CA ASN A 27 -12.62 -0.15 -6.44
C ASN A 27 -13.16 0.72 -7.59
N SER A 28 -12.95 2.04 -7.51
CA SER A 28 -13.24 2.98 -8.60
C SER A 28 -12.28 2.86 -9.79
N GLY A 29 -11.21 2.07 -9.70
CA GLY A 29 -10.17 1.95 -10.72
C GLY A 29 -9.07 3.02 -10.64
N ILE A 30 -9.17 3.94 -9.67
CA ILE A 30 -8.16 4.96 -9.39
C ILE A 30 -6.99 4.33 -8.64
N ASP A 31 -5.78 4.68 -9.07
CA ASP A 31 -4.53 4.20 -8.52
C ASP A 31 -3.87 5.32 -7.69
N TYR A 32 -3.66 5.12 -6.41
CA TYR A 32 -2.85 5.99 -5.55
C TYR A 32 -1.47 5.39 -5.39
N LYS A 33 -0.42 6.20 -5.49
CA LYS A 33 0.96 5.76 -5.31
C LYS A 33 1.63 6.71 -4.33
N GLY A 34 2.21 6.19 -3.26
CA GLY A 34 2.83 7.02 -2.24
C GLY A 34 3.69 6.21 -1.28
N THR A 35 4.38 6.89 -0.39
CA THR A 35 5.17 6.23 0.65
C THR A 35 4.25 5.82 1.79
N LEU A 36 4.29 4.54 2.18
CA LEU A 36 3.46 4.05 3.26
C LEU A 36 3.95 4.59 4.62
N ALA A 37 3.19 5.50 5.22
CA ALA A 37 3.50 6.07 6.52
C ALA A 37 2.95 5.22 7.68
N CYS A 38 1.72 4.73 7.54
CA CYS A 38 1.07 3.94 8.60
C CYS A 38 0.03 2.97 8.01
N LEU A 39 -0.14 1.84 8.69
CA LEU A 39 -1.13 0.83 8.36
C LEU A 39 -1.63 0.12 9.61
N ASP A 40 -2.95 -0.07 9.74
CA ASP A 40 -3.56 -0.79 10.86
C ASP A 40 -4.19 -2.14 10.43
N GLY A 41 -4.62 -2.94 11.43
CA GLY A 41 -5.30 -4.22 11.21
C GLY A 41 -6.70 -4.11 10.57
N TYR A 42 -7.21 -2.88 10.37
CA TYR A 42 -8.43 -2.59 9.62
C TYR A 42 -8.13 -2.14 8.17
N MET A 43 -6.86 -2.24 7.75
CA MET A 43 -6.37 -1.81 6.44
C MET A 43 -6.54 -0.31 6.15
N ASN A 44 -6.60 0.53 7.19
CA ASN A 44 -6.50 1.98 7.01
C ASN A 44 -5.06 2.36 6.72
N ILE A 45 -4.84 3.13 5.65
CA ILE A 45 -3.52 3.41 5.09
C ILE A 45 -3.28 4.92 5.13
N ALA A 46 -2.17 5.34 5.69
CA ALA A 46 -1.63 6.68 5.50
C ALA A 46 -0.51 6.64 4.47
N LEU A 47 -0.62 7.45 3.43
CA LEU A 47 0.40 7.64 2.40
C LEU A 47 0.94 9.06 2.47
N GLU A 48 2.25 9.20 2.30
CA GLU A 48 2.94 10.48 2.09
C GLU A 48 3.31 10.64 0.61
N ASN A 49 3.45 11.88 0.15
CA ASN A 49 3.83 12.22 -1.24
C ASN A 49 2.99 11.45 -2.27
N THR A 50 1.67 11.48 -2.09
CA THR A 50 0.76 10.60 -2.81
C THR A 50 0.41 11.13 -4.19
N GLU A 51 0.67 10.36 -5.22
CA GLU A 51 0.28 10.61 -6.61
C GLU A 51 -1.03 9.86 -6.93
N GLU A 52 -1.97 10.53 -7.58
CA GLU A 52 -3.20 9.93 -8.09
C GLU A 52 -3.10 9.70 -9.59
N TYR A 53 -3.39 8.47 -9.99
CA TYR A 53 -3.42 8.03 -11.37
C TYR A 53 -4.83 7.57 -11.75
N VAL A 54 -5.35 8.16 -12.82
CA VAL A 54 -6.62 7.77 -13.44
C VAL A 54 -6.28 7.22 -14.82
N GLU A 55 -6.65 5.97 -15.10
CA GLU A 55 -6.31 5.27 -16.34
C GLU A 55 -4.79 5.28 -16.64
N GLY A 56 -3.97 5.18 -15.59
CA GLY A 56 -2.50 5.18 -15.71
C GLY A 56 -1.87 6.53 -15.98
N ARG A 57 -2.65 7.62 -16.04
CA ARG A 57 -2.14 8.99 -16.19
C ARG A 57 -2.14 9.71 -14.86
N LEU A 58 -1.05 10.41 -14.54
CA LEU A 58 -0.97 11.26 -13.36
C LEU A 58 -2.04 12.35 -13.48
N LYS A 59 -3.02 12.30 -12.58
CA LYS A 59 -4.14 13.23 -12.55
C LYS A 59 -3.89 14.33 -11.51
N ASN A 60 -3.35 13.94 -10.36
CA ASN A 60 -3.11 14.86 -9.26
C ASN A 60 -1.98 14.39 -8.36
N THR A 61 -1.42 15.32 -7.60
CA THR A 61 -0.47 15.04 -6.52
C THR A 61 -1.04 15.57 -5.22
N TYR A 62 -1.18 14.68 -4.25
CA TYR A 62 -1.54 14.94 -2.88
C TYR A 62 -0.28 14.82 -2.01
N GLY A 63 -0.26 15.52 -0.89
CA GLY A 63 0.77 15.29 0.14
C GLY A 63 0.37 14.07 0.96
N ASP A 64 0.03 14.32 2.21
CA ASP A 64 -0.43 13.32 3.16
C ASP A 64 -1.88 12.92 2.82
N THR A 65 -2.07 11.64 2.51
CA THR A 65 -3.35 11.07 2.09
C THR A 65 -3.72 9.91 3.01
N PHE A 66 -4.97 9.90 3.49
CA PHE A 66 -5.50 8.81 4.29
C PHE A 66 -6.57 8.04 3.52
N ILE A 67 -6.35 6.74 3.34
CA ILE A 67 -7.27 5.83 2.66
C ILE A 67 -7.86 4.88 3.71
N ARG A 68 -9.19 4.94 3.87
CA ARG A 68 -9.91 4.04 4.79
C ARG A 68 -10.02 2.63 4.21
N GLY A 69 -9.66 1.61 4.98
CA GLY A 69 -9.57 0.21 4.56
C GLY A 69 -10.87 -0.45 4.09
N ASN A 70 -12.00 0.24 4.20
CA ASN A 70 -13.31 -0.24 3.74
C ASN A 70 -13.60 0.05 2.26
N ASN A 71 -12.78 0.84 1.57
CA ASN A 71 -13.05 1.29 0.19
C ASN A 71 -12.00 0.88 -0.86
N GLY A 72 -10.91 0.25 -0.45
CA GLY A 72 -9.76 -0.03 -1.33
C GLY A 72 -9.38 -1.50 -1.37
N LYS A 73 -9.14 -2.03 -2.58
CA LYS A 73 -8.50 -3.34 -2.74
C LYS A 73 -7.00 -3.14 -2.62
N PHE A 74 -6.45 -3.42 -1.45
CA PHE A 74 -5.03 -3.25 -1.18
C PHE A 74 -4.20 -4.26 -1.97
N ASN A 75 -3.44 -3.78 -2.96
CA ASN A 75 -2.48 -4.59 -3.71
C ASN A 75 -1.11 -3.95 -3.57
N VAL A 76 -0.37 -4.31 -2.54
CA VAL A 76 0.98 -3.80 -2.36
C VAL A 76 1.90 -4.48 -3.36
N ASN A 77 2.29 -3.75 -4.39
CA ASN A 77 3.42 -4.11 -5.22
C ASN A 77 4.63 -3.35 -4.68
N VAL A 78 5.46 -4.03 -3.87
CA VAL A 78 6.77 -3.49 -3.50
C VAL A 78 7.63 -3.61 -4.74
N ALA A 79 8.07 -2.47 -5.29
CA ALA A 79 9.06 -2.46 -6.35
C ALA A 79 10.38 -3.00 -5.77
N ASN A 80 10.56 -4.33 -5.82
CA ASN A 80 11.85 -4.94 -5.59
C ASN A 80 12.77 -4.46 -6.71
N ASN A 81 13.57 -3.44 -6.42
CA ASN A 81 14.77 -3.15 -7.19
C ASN A 81 15.77 -4.29 -6.94
N LEU A 82 15.51 -5.43 -7.56
CA LEU A 82 16.51 -6.47 -7.79
C LEU A 82 17.37 -5.99 -8.95
N ASN A 83 18.57 -5.53 -8.63
CA ASN A 83 19.70 -5.59 -9.56
C ASN A 83 20.17 -7.04 -9.67
#